data_AF-A0A1U8N174-F1
#
_entry.id   AF-A0A1U8N174-F1
#
_cell.length_a   1.000
_cell.length_b   1.000
_cell.length_c   1.000
_cell.angle_alpha   90.00
_cell.angle_beta   90.00
_cell.angle_gamma   90.00
#
_symmetry.space_group_name_H-M   'P 1'
#
loop_
_entity.id
_entity.type
_entity.pdbx_description
1 polymer ?
#
loop_
_entity_poly.entity_id
_entity_poly.type
_entity_poly.pdbx_seq_one_letter_code
_entity_poly.pdbx_strand_id
1 'polypeptide(L)'
;MGALQLHVFYLILLPTITSQVISKQGEWKSATATYTKQADASIITEGACGYGDLHKASYGKYSAGLSTMLFNKGSTCGACFEVRCVDHILWCLQGSPSVILTATDFCLPNYGLSSDYGGWCNFPKEHFEMSEAAFVEIAEKKAEIVPVQYKRVKCERRGGMRFSMSGSAHFFQVLITNVGLDGEVVGVKVKGSKTGWLPMARNWGQN
;
A
#
# COMPACT_ATOMS: atom_id res chain seq x y z
N MET A 1 -58.84 -22.11 50.95
CA MET A 1 -57.38 -22.22 51.08
C MET A 1 -56.78 -21.96 49.70
N GLY A 2 -56.46 -20.70 49.38
CA GLY A 2 -55.87 -20.33 48.10
C GLY A 2 -54.35 -20.30 48.21
N ALA A 3 -53.64 -21.05 47.37
CA ALA A 3 -52.19 -21.10 47.35
C ALA A 3 -51.64 -19.93 46.51
N LEU A 4 -50.82 -19.07 47.11
CA LEU A 4 -50.05 -18.05 46.40
C LEU A 4 -48.94 -18.75 45.58
N GLN A 5 -49.00 -18.65 44.25
CA GLN A 5 -47.89 -19.07 43.38
C GLN A 5 -46.84 -17.95 43.32
N LEU A 6 -45.63 -18.25 43.79
CA LEU A 6 -44.45 -17.39 43.68
C LEU A 6 -43.81 -17.60 42.30
N HIS A 7 -43.86 -16.60 41.42
CA HIS A 7 -43.14 -16.65 40.14
C HIS A 7 -41.71 -16.12 40.32
N VAL A 8 -40.73 -17.02 40.28
CA VAL A 8 -39.30 -16.68 40.28
C VAL A 8 -38.88 -16.38 38.84
N PHE A 9 -38.60 -15.12 38.53
CA PHE A 9 -38.02 -14.73 37.24
C PHE A 9 -36.50 -14.90 37.30
N TYR A 10 -35.97 -15.88 36.57
CA TYR A 10 -34.53 -16.01 36.34
C TYR A 10 -34.08 -14.98 35.29
N LEU A 11 -33.34 -13.96 35.72
CA LEU A 11 -32.61 -13.05 34.84
C LEU A 11 -31.37 -13.77 34.30
N ILE A 12 -31.46 -14.28 33.06
CA ILE A 12 -30.30 -14.83 32.34
C ILE A 12 -29.56 -13.67 31.69
N LEU A 13 -28.45 -13.23 32.31
CA LEU A 13 -27.48 -12.34 31.70
C LEU A 13 -26.69 -13.11 30.63
N LEU A 14 -27.11 -12.98 29.36
CA LEU A 14 -26.33 -13.47 28.23
C LEU A 14 -25.07 -12.59 28.08
N PRO A 15 -23.85 -13.15 28.14
CA PRO A 15 -22.65 -12.38 27.90
C PRO A 15 -22.66 -11.95 26.43
N THR A 16 -22.64 -10.65 26.18
CA THR A 16 -22.41 -10.10 24.85
C THR A 16 -21.00 -10.48 24.41
N ILE A 17 -20.90 -11.46 23.50
CA ILE A 17 -19.66 -11.80 22.82
C ILE A 17 -19.29 -10.59 21.98
N THR A 18 -18.41 -9.74 22.48
CA THR A 18 -17.73 -8.74 21.67
C THR A 18 -16.83 -9.50 20.70
N SER A 19 -17.27 -9.62 19.45
CA SER A 19 -16.43 -10.10 18.36
C SER A 19 -15.23 -9.17 18.25
N GLN A 20 -14.12 -9.54 18.89
CA GLN A 20 -12.84 -8.92 18.57
C GLN A 20 -12.53 -9.32 17.14
N VAL A 21 -12.68 -8.36 16.23
CA VAL A 21 -12.06 -8.45 14.90
C VAL A 21 -10.56 -8.46 15.18
N ILE A 22 -10.00 -9.66 15.36
CA ILE A 22 -8.56 -9.88 15.27
C ILE A 22 -8.23 -9.48 13.84
N SER A 23 -7.75 -8.24 13.68
CA SER A 23 -7.02 -7.81 12.51
C SER A 23 -5.94 -8.86 12.32
N LYS A 24 -6.09 -9.75 11.34
CA LYS A 24 -5.06 -10.70 10.93
C LYS A 24 -3.84 -9.85 10.57
N GLN A 25 -2.94 -9.64 11.52
CA GLN A 25 -1.68 -8.94 11.27
C GLN A 25 -1.02 -9.75 10.16
N GLY A 26 -0.89 -9.14 8.98
CA GLY A 26 -0.44 -9.84 7.78
C GLY A 26 0.87 -10.56 8.06
N GLU A 27 0.96 -11.81 7.63
CA GLU A 27 2.19 -12.58 7.71
C GLU A 27 3.31 -11.84 6.98
N TRP A 28 4.50 -11.80 7.59
CA TRP A 28 5.68 -11.20 7.00
C TRP A 28 6.11 -12.03 5.79
N LYS A 29 6.31 -11.37 4.64
CA LYS A 29 6.83 -11.97 3.41
C LYS A 29 8.24 -11.46 3.14
N SER A 30 9.07 -12.31 2.54
CA SER A 30 10.43 -11.94 2.17
C SER A 30 10.47 -11.24 0.81
N ALA A 31 11.27 -10.17 0.73
CA ALA A 31 11.54 -9.43 -0.49
C ALA A 31 12.97 -8.86 -0.42
N THR A 32 13.31 -8.05 -1.42
CA THR A 32 14.52 -7.22 -1.38
C THR A 32 14.15 -5.75 -1.52
N ALA A 33 15.02 -4.88 -1.05
CA ALA A 33 14.86 -3.44 -1.23
C ALA A 33 16.15 -2.79 -1.69
N THR A 34 16.01 -1.87 -2.64
CA THR A 34 17.01 -0.86 -2.99
C THR A 34 16.43 0.52 -2.68
N TYR A 35 17.19 1.58 -2.98
CA TYR A 35 16.69 2.94 -2.86
C TYR A 35 17.10 3.80 -4.06
N THR A 36 16.24 4.77 -4.38
CA THR A 36 16.56 5.75 -5.41
C THR A 36 17.52 6.80 -4.84
N LYS A 37 18.73 6.88 -5.43
CA LYS A 37 19.79 7.83 -5.06
C LYS A 37 19.57 9.26 -5.57
N GLN A 38 18.52 9.51 -6.36
CA GLN A 38 18.32 10.78 -7.05
C GLN A 38 17.59 11.80 -6.18
N ALA A 39 18.21 12.98 -6.07
CA ALA A 39 17.59 14.18 -5.52
C ALA A 39 16.46 14.76 -6.40
N ASP A 40 16.30 14.32 -7.67
CA ASP A 40 15.46 15.04 -8.66
C ASP A 40 14.67 14.23 -9.73
N ALA A 41 14.45 12.91 -9.70
CA ALA A 41 13.73 12.26 -10.83
C ALA A 41 12.78 11.07 -10.54
N SER A 42 11.71 11.07 -11.35
CA SER A 42 10.59 10.13 -11.59
C SER A 42 9.69 9.70 -10.43
N ILE A 43 10.18 9.00 -9.39
CA ILE A 43 9.29 8.54 -8.29
C ILE A 43 8.62 9.76 -7.64
N ILE A 44 9.37 10.86 -7.54
CA ILE A 44 8.98 12.05 -6.78
C ILE A 44 8.02 12.97 -7.56
N THR A 45 7.99 12.95 -8.90
CA THR A 45 7.17 13.85 -9.74
C THR A 45 6.13 13.14 -10.62
N GLU A 46 6.42 11.93 -11.11
CA GLU A 46 5.64 11.24 -12.17
C GLU A 46 5.60 9.73 -11.96
N GLY A 47 5.35 9.28 -10.72
CA GLY A 47 5.23 7.85 -10.44
C GLY A 47 4.09 7.20 -11.24
N ALA A 48 4.27 5.93 -11.61
CA ALA A 48 3.36 5.11 -12.41
C ALA A 48 1.94 4.99 -11.84
N CYS A 49 1.72 5.34 -10.56
CA CYS A 49 0.38 5.42 -9.99
C CYS A 49 -0.42 6.66 -10.43
N GLY A 50 0.22 7.66 -11.06
CA GLY A 50 -0.44 8.85 -11.60
C GLY A 50 -0.72 9.94 -10.57
N TYR A 51 -0.07 9.91 -9.41
CA TYR A 51 -0.29 10.90 -8.34
C TYR A 51 0.28 12.29 -8.64
N GLY A 52 1.21 12.42 -9.58
CA GLY A 52 1.84 13.71 -9.93
C GLY A 52 2.47 14.38 -8.71
N ASP A 53 2.35 15.71 -8.59
CA ASP A 53 2.89 16.49 -7.47
C ASP A 53 2.30 16.12 -6.08
N LEU A 54 1.12 15.48 -6.04
CA LEU A 54 0.59 14.93 -4.77
C LEU A 54 1.51 13.87 -4.19
N HIS A 55 2.32 13.22 -5.04
CA HIS A 55 3.40 12.35 -4.61
C HIS A 55 4.27 13.08 -3.60
N LYS A 56 4.87 14.23 -3.94
CA LYS A 56 5.76 14.99 -3.03
C LYS A 56 5.07 15.42 -1.75
N ALA A 57 3.84 15.93 -1.87
CA ALA A 57 3.16 16.61 -0.78
C ALA A 57 2.52 15.67 0.25
N SER A 58 2.02 14.50 -0.17
CA SER A 58 1.20 13.62 0.70
C SER A 58 1.71 12.19 0.82
N TYR A 59 2.50 11.71 -0.14
CA TYR A 59 2.96 10.31 -0.19
C TYR A 59 4.49 10.16 -0.15
N GLY A 60 5.22 11.23 -0.45
CA GLY A 60 6.54 11.12 -1.08
C GLY A 60 7.70 10.91 -0.12
N LYS A 61 7.56 11.29 1.16
CA LYS A 61 8.63 11.08 2.15
C LYS A 61 8.94 9.58 2.28
N TYR A 62 7.90 8.77 2.52
CA TYR A 62 8.02 7.32 2.64
C TYR A 62 7.21 6.65 1.53
N SER A 63 7.85 6.54 0.37
CA SER A 63 7.27 6.03 -0.87
C SER A 63 8.12 4.88 -1.43
N ALA A 64 7.55 4.07 -2.31
CA ALA A 64 8.29 3.07 -3.05
C ALA A 64 7.70 2.80 -4.44
N GLY A 65 8.62 2.54 -5.38
CA GLY A 65 8.35 1.79 -6.60
C GLY A 65 8.27 0.30 -6.30
N LEU A 66 7.24 -0.37 -6.83
CA LEU A 66 7.06 -1.81 -6.64
C LEU A 66 7.52 -2.59 -7.87
N SER A 67 8.20 -3.72 -7.65
CA SER A 67 8.49 -4.71 -8.72
C SER A 67 7.24 -5.16 -9.48
N THR A 68 7.43 -5.81 -10.63
CA THR A 68 6.33 -6.37 -11.44
C THR A 68 5.40 -7.28 -10.64
N MET A 69 5.96 -8.12 -9.76
CA MET A 69 5.16 -9.01 -8.92
C MET A 69 4.26 -8.25 -7.93
N LEU A 70 4.79 -7.19 -7.31
CA LEU A 70 4.09 -6.45 -6.27
C LEU A 70 3.18 -5.34 -6.82
N PHE A 71 3.52 -4.74 -7.95
CA PHE A 71 2.75 -3.62 -8.52
C PHE A 71 1.39 -4.07 -9.06
N ASN A 72 1.29 -5.33 -9.51
CA ASN A 72 0.07 -5.97 -10.02
C ASN A 72 -0.71 -5.07 -11.00
N LYS A 73 -0.03 -4.60 -12.05
CA LYS A 73 -0.60 -3.70 -13.07
C LYS A 73 -1.27 -2.44 -12.49
N GLY A 74 -0.75 -1.94 -11.37
CA GLY A 74 -1.23 -0.75 -10.71
C GLY A 74 -2.37 -0.96 -9.73
N SER A 75 -2.85 -2.21 -9.52
CA SER A 75 -3.89 -2.45 -8.51
C SER A 75 -3.39 -2.08 -7.11
N THR A 76 -2.08 -2.25 -6.86
CA THR A 76 -1.44 -1.99 -5.58
C THR A 76 -1.01 -0.52 -5.42
N CYS A 77 -1.44 0.38 -6.30
CA CYS A 77 -1.22 1.81 -6.11
C CYS A 77 -1.92 2.32 -4.84
N GLY A 78 -1.23 3.18 -4.08
CA GLY A 78 -1.76 3.81 -2.86
C GLY A 78 -1.72 2.92 -1.62
N ALA A 79 -1.39 1.66 -1.81
CA ALA A 79 -1.35 0.65 -0.78
C ALA A 79 -0.14 0.83 0.16
N CYS A 80 -0.35 0.63 1.47
CA CYS A 80 0.72 0.77 2.46
C CYS A 80 1.34 -0.56 2.88
N PHE A 81 2.64 -0.50 3.14
CA PHE A 81 3.46 -1.63 3.54
C PHE A 81 4.31 -1.25 4.74
N GLU A 82 4.37 -2.12 5.74
CA GLU A 82 5.40 -2.07 6.78
C GLU A 82 6.55 -2.95 6.30
N VAL A 83 7.77 -2.39 6.26
CA VAL A 83 8.97 -3.02 5.72
C VAL A 83 10.08 -2.95 6.76
N ARG A 84 10.83 -4.03 6.95
CA ARG A 84 12.00 -4.09 7.84
C ARG A 84 13.16 -4.81 7.18
N CYS A 85 14.38 -4.36 7.43
CA CYS A 85 15.59 -5.06 7.01
C CYS A 85 15.84 -6.27 7.92
N VAL A 86 16.17 -7.41 7.33
CA VAL A 86 16.43 -8.67 8.05
C VAL A 86 17.72 -9.31 7.56
N ASP A 87 18.22 -10.31 8.28
CA ASP A 87 19.24 -11.24 7.80
C ASP A 87 20.57 -10.63 7.32
N HIS A 88 20.91 -9.40 7.75
CA HIS A 88 22.21 -8.79 7.43
C HIS A 88 22.77 -7.84 8.50
N ILE A 89 23.82 -8.28 9.20
CA ILE A 89 24.40 -7.56 10.36
C ILE A 89 25.10 -6.24 10.00
N LEU A 90 25.66 -6.12 8.79
CA LEU A 90 26.40 -4.92 8.38
C LEU A 90 25.55 -3.87 7.67
N TRP A 91 24.35 -4.23 7.24
CA TRP A 91 23.49 -3.39 6.39
C TRP A 91 22.19 -3.05 7.07
N CYS A 92 21.58 -3.97 7.83
CA CYS A 92 20.39 -3.65 8.61
C CYS A 92 20.77 -2.86 9.87
N LEU A 93 19.93 -1.88 10.21
CA LEU A 93 20.09 -1.15 11.46
C LEU A 93 19.84 -2.06 12.68
N GLN A 94 20.53 -1.77 13.77
CA GLN A 94 20.42 -2.54 15.01
C GLN A 94 18.97 -2.53 15.54
N GLY A 95 18.47 -3.70 15.94
CA GLY A 95 17.11 -3.87 16.42
C GLY A 95 16.06 -4.09 15.31
N SER A 96 16.49 -4.14 14.03
CA SER A 96 15.61 -4.37 12.87
C SER A 96 14.37 -3.48 12.87
N PRO A 97 14.54 -2.14 12.93
CA PRO A 97 13.41 -1.21 12.85
C PRO A 97 12.64 -1.40 11.54
N SER A 98 11.39 -0.95 11.56
CA SER A 98 10.49 -1.00 10.40
C SER A 98 10.01 0.38 10.01
N VAL A 99 9.78 0.59 8.72
CA VAL A 99 9.18 1.81 8.16
C VAL A 99 7.87 1.47 7.46
N ILE A 100 6.88 2.36 7.57
CA ILE A 100 5.66 2.28 6.78
C ILE A 100 5.81 3.18 5.56
N LEU A 101 5.62 2.61 4.38
CA LEU A 101 5.70 3.32 3.10
C LEU A 101 4.44 3.13 2.27
N THR A 102 4.24 4.02 1.29
CA THR A 102 3.16 3.91 0.31
C THR A 102 3.70 3.49 -1.05
N ALA A 103 3.03 2.55 -1.71
CA ALA A 103 3.28 2.23 -3.10
C ALA A 103 2.78 3.35 -4.00
N THR A 104 3.70 3.95 -4.75
CA THR A 104 3.42 5.13 -5.57
C THR A 104 3.97 5.06 -6.97
N ASP A 105 4.86 4.10 -7.22
CA ASP A 105 5.50 3.94 -8.51
C ASP A 105 5.67 2.45 -8.87
N PHE A 106 6.13 2.23 -10.09
CA PHE A 106 6.46 0.95 -10.64
C PHE A 106 7.96 0.88 -10.85
N CYS A 107 8.64 -0.03 -10.16
CA CYS A 107 10.03 -0.31 -10.44
C CYS A 107 10.14 -1.08 -11.76
N LEU A 108 10.67 -0.43 -12.78
CA LEU A 108 10.76 -0.97 -14.14
C LEU A 108 11.66 -2.22 -14.17
N PRO A 109 11.20 -3.33 -14.77
CA PRO A 109 12.04 -4.50 -14.94
C PRO A 109 13.14 -4.24 -15.98
N ASN A 110 14.32 -4.80 -15.76
CA ASN A 110 15.41 -4.84 -16.71
C ASN A 110 15.78 -6.30 -17.02
N TYR A 111 15.14 -6.87 -18.04
CA TYR A 111 15.36 -8.26 -18.46
C TYR A 111 16.70 -8.50 -19.18
N GLY A 112 17.46 -7.43 -19.48
CA GLY A 112 18.83 -7.55 -19.99
C GLY A 112 19.86 -7.87 -18.90
N LEU A 113 19.47 -7.77 -17.63
CA LEU A 113 20.32 -8.03 -16.47
C LEU A 113 19.81 -9.20 -15.65
N SER A 114 20.74 -9.92 -15.01
CA SER A 114 20.38 -11.00 -14.10
C SER A 114 19.73 -10.45 -12.84
N SER A 115 18.94 -11.28 -12.17
CA SER A 115 18.18 -10.87 -10.99
C SER A 115 19.03 -10.50 -9.78
N ASP A 116 20.32 -10.82 -9.81
CA ASP A 116 21.28 -10.58 -8.73
C ASP A 116 22.27 -9.46 -9.12
N TYR A 117 22.14 -8.92 -10.33
CA TYR A 117 23.00 -7.87 -10.87
C TYR A 117 22.17 -6.83 -11.64
N GLY A 118 21.28 -6.13 -10.94
CA GLY A 118 20.49 -5.02 -11.48
C GLY A 118 19.10 -5.39 -12.04
N GLY A 119 18.81 -6.67 -12.24
CA GLY A 119 17.47 -7.17 -12.61
C GLY A 119 16.52 -7.36 -11.42
N TRP A 120 16.60 -6.51 -10.39
CA TRP A 120 15.91 -6.75 -9.10
C TRP A 120 14.39 -6.71 -9.18
N CYS A 121 13.84 -5.89 -10.09
CA CYS A 121 12.40 -5.70 -10.28
C CYS A 121 11.77 -6.63 -11.31
N ASN A 122 12.57 -7.56 -11.86
CA ASN A 122 12.13 -8.57 -12.81
C ASN A 122 11.18 -9.56 -12.15
N PHE A 123 10.11 -9.90 -12.85
CA PHE A 123 9.24 -11.01 -12.44
C PHE A 123 10.05 -12.33 -12.36
N PRO A 124 9.84 -13.19 -11.35
CA PRO A 124 8.82 -13.14 -10.30
C PRO A 124 9.28 -12.50 -8.98
N LYS A 125 10.40 -11.78 -8.94
CA LYS A 125 10.93 -11.25 -7.68
C LYS A 125 10.02 -10.18 -7.09
N GLU A 126 9.84 -10.24 -5.78
CA GLU A 126 9.25 -9.19 -4.97
C GLU A 126 10.36 -8.23 -4.54
N HIS A 127 10.27 -6.97 -4.98
CA HIS A 127 11.26 -5.94 -4.71
C HIS A 127 10.61 -4.57 -4.49
N PHE A 128 11.20 -3.79 -3.59
CA PHE A 128 10.86 -2.40 -3.28
C PHE A 128 12.01 -1.48 -3.68
N GLU A 129 11.76 -0.56 -4.61
CA GLU A 129 12.65 0.57 -4.87
C GLU A 129 12.17 1.74 -3.99
N MET A 130 12.77 1.88 -2.81
CA MET A 130 12.29 2.81 -1.78
C MET A 130 12.78 4.24 -2.04
N SER A 131 12.08 5.22 -1.49
CA SER A 131 12.67 6.55 -1.30
C SER A 131 13.88 6.44 -0.36
N GLU A 132 14.92 7.23 -0.61
CA GLU A 132 16.11 7.24 0.25
C GLU A 132 15.72 7.48 1.72
N ALA A 133 14.78 8.41 1.96
CA ALA A 133 14.28 8.72 3.29
C ALA A 133 13.62 7.53 3.97
N ALA A 134 12.97 6.60 3.26
CA ALA A 134 12.43 5.38 3.86
C ALA A 134 13.51 4.32 4.07
N PHE A 135 14.45 4.18 3.14
CA PHE A 135 15.50 3.17 3.21
C PHE A 135 16.41 3.35 4.42
N VAL A 136 16.81 4.59 4.71
CA VAL A 136 17.71 4.90 5.83
C VAL A 136 17.07 4.72 7.20
N GLU A 137 15.76 4.49 7.29
CA GLU A 137 15.07 4.13 8.54
C GLU A 137 15.28 2.65 8.90
N ILE A 138 15.72 1.81 7.95
CA ILE A 138 15.86 0.36 8.16
C ILE A 138 17.25 -0.19 7.81
N ALA A 139 18.03 0.52 6.98
CA ALA A 139 19.31 0.06 6.48
C ALA A 139 20.33 1.18 6.29
N GLU A 140 21.61 0.80 6.32
CA GLU A 140 22.75 1.66 6.04
C GLU A 140 22.78 2.07 4.56
N LYS A 141 22.86 3.37 4.27
CA LYS A 141 22.86 3.92 2.89
C LYS A 141 23.96 3.34 1.98
N LYS A 142 25.06 2.86 2.55
CA LYS A 142 26.14 2.19 1.80
C LYS A 142 25.73 0.84 1.20
N ALA A 143 24.64 0.24 1.69
CA ALA A 143 24.09 -0.99 1.15
C ALA A 143 23.32 -0.69 -0.14
N GLU A 144 23.73 -1.31 -1.25
CA GLU A 144 23.05 -1.11 -2.53
C GLU A 144 21.71 -1.85 -2.60
N ILE A 145 21.63 -3.00 -1.93
CA ILE A 145 20.45 -3.84 -1.81
C ILE A 145 20.45 -4.54 -0.44
N VAL A 146 19.29 -4.68 0.17
CA VAL A 146 19.12 -5.41 1.43
C VAL A 146 17.98 -6.42 1.35
N PRO A 147 18.11 -7.58 2.03
CA PRO A 147 16.97 -8.45 2.27
C PRO A 147 16.01 -7.79 3.25
N VAL A 148 14.72 -7.81 2.92
CA VAL A 148 13.66 -7.23 3.75
C VAL A 148 12.55 -8.23 3.98
N GLN A 149 11.83 -8.01 5.07
CA GLN A 149 10.49 -8.55 5.24
C GLN A 149 9.47 -7.43 5.15
N TYR A 150 8.32 -7.72 4.56
CA TYR A 150 7.22 -6.76 4.46
C TYR A 150 5.86 -7.41 4.74
N LYS A 151 4.88 -6.58 5.09
CA LYS A 151 3.46 -6.97 5.17
C LYS A 151 2.57 -5.79 4.81
N ARG A 152 1.34 -6.07 4.34
CA ARG A 152 0.32 -5.04 4.10
C ARG A 152 -0.16 -4.48 5.43
N VAL A 153 -0.30 -3.15 5.50
CA VAL A 153 -0.84 -2.44 6.67
C VAL A 153 -1.86 -1.39 6.25
N LYS A 154 -2.66 -0.92 7.21
CA LYS A 154 -3.61 0.17 6.97
C LYS A 154 -2.85 1.48 6.74
N CYS A 155 -3.23 2.20 5.69
CA CYS A 155 -2.80 3.56 5.42
C CYS A 155 -3.52 4.55 6.33
N GLU A 156 -2.76 5.29 7.11
CA GLU A 156 -3.28 6.46 7.83
C GLU A 156 -3.31 7.67 6.92
N ARG A 157 -4.50 8.24 6.72
CA ARG A 157 -4.72 9.41 5.86
C ARG A 157 -5.61 10.43 6.55
N ARG A 158 -5.31 11.71 6.35
CA ARG A 158 -6.12 12.84 6.84
C ARG A 158 -6.70 13.61 5.66
N GLY A 159 -7.87 14.22 5.85
CA GLY A 159 -8.51 15.05 4.82
C GLY A 159 -9.37 14.30 3.81
N GLY A 160 -9.61 12.99 4.00
CA GLY A 160 -10.56 12.18 3.23
C GLY A 160 -10.12 11.87 1.80
N MET A 161 -10.77 10.87 1.19
CA MET A 161 -10.53 10.47 -0.20
C MET A 161 -10.79 11.64 -1.16
N ARG A 162 -9.96 11.75 -2.19
CA ARG A 162 -10.02 12.82 -3.20
C ARG A 162 -10.21 12.21 -4.59
N PHE A 163 -10.92 12.95 -5.44
CA PHE A 163 -11.22 12.56 -6.81
C PHE A 163 -10.83 13.71 -7.73
N SER A 164 -9.94 13.46 -8.67
CA SER A 164 -9.57 14.41 -9.71
C SER A 164 -10.05 13.89 -11.05
N MET A 165 -10.90 14.67 -11.72
CA MET A 165 -11.50 14.28 -13.00
C MET A 165 -10.77 14.96 -14.15
N SER A 166 -10.48 14.20 -15.20
CA SER A 166 -9.92 14.71 -16.46
C SER A 166 -10.57 13.99 -17.66
N GLY A 167 -10.37 14.51 -18.86
CA GLY A 167 -10.88 13.89 -20.09
C GLY A 167 -11.54 14.86 -21.07
N SER A 168 -12.44 14.34 -21.89
CA SER A 168 -13.16 15.04 -22.97
C SER A 168 -14.64 14.61 -23.02
N ALA A 169 -15.39 15.06 -24.02
CA ALA A 169 -16.83 14.78 -24.16
C ALA A 169 -17.19 13.29 -24.23
N HIS A 170 -16.23 12.41 -24.57
CA HIS A 170 -16.46 10.98 -24.78
C HIS A 170 -15.59 10.07 -23.90
N PHE A 171 -14.68 10.65 -23.10
CA PHE A 171 -13.78 9.91 -22.23
C PHE A 171 -13.62 10.65 -20.91
N PHE A 172 -13.86 9.95 -19.81
CA PHE A 172 -13.66 10.50 -18.48
C PHE A 172 -12.71 9.59 -17.70
N GLN A 173 -11.73 10.21 -17.07
CA GLN A 173 -10.76 9.57 -16.20
C GLN A 173 -10.88 10.17 -14.81
N VAL A 174 -10.76 9.32 -13.79
CA VAL A 174 -10.82 9.75 -12.40
C VAL A 174 -9.60 9.22 -11.67
N LEU A 175 -8.72 10.12 -11.26
CA LEU A 175 -7.64 9.79 -10.35
C LEU A 175 -8.19 9.81 -8.92
N ILE A 176 -8.11 8.68 -8.22
CA ILE A 176 -8.53 8.56 -6.83
C ILE A 176 -7.31 8.64 -5.93
N THR A 177 -7.27 9.61 -5.02
CA THR A 177 -6.14 9.78 -4.11
C THR A 177 -6.61 9.88 -2.66
N ASN A 178 -5.63 9.89 -1.75
CA ASN A 178 -5.80 9.95 -0.31
C ASN A 178 -6.70 8.85 0.27
N VAL A 179 -6.64 7.66 -0.33
CA VAL A 179 -7.36 6.47 0.14
C VAL A 179 -6.73 5.99 1.45
N GLY A 180 -7.49 6.05 2.54
CA GLY A 180 -7.10 5.49 3.83
C GLY A 180 -7.38 3.98 3.91
N LEU A 181 -7.01 3.36 5.03
CA LEU A 181 -7.20 1.94 5.28
C LEU A 181 -6.45 1.09 4.25
N ASP A 182 -7.14 0.40 3.34
CA ASP A 182 -6.45 -0.53 2.43
C ASP A 182 -5.51 0.18 1.44
N GLY A 183 -5.77 1.47 1.18
CA GLY A 183 -5.00 2.33 0.26
C GLY A 183 -5.19 1.99 -1.22
N GLU A 184 -5.48 0.73 -1.51
CA GLU A 184 -5.83 0.17 -2.82
C GLU A 184 -7.32 0.36 -3.12
N VAL A 185 -7.64 0.63 -4.39
CA VAL A 185 -9.02 0.67 -4.88
C VAL A 185 -9.22 -0.52 -5.81
N VAL A 186 -10.16 -1.41 -5.49
CA VAL A 186 -10.40 -2.63 -6.30
C VAL A 186 -11.42 -2.42 -7.43
N GLY A 187 -12.21 -1.35 -7.38
CA GLY A 187 -13.19 -1.05 -8.41
C GLY A 187 -13.88 0.29 -8.19
N VAL A 188 -14.34 0.89 -9.29
CA VAL A 188 -15.03 2.18 -9.30
C VAL A 188 -16.31 2.03 -10.10
N LYS A 189 -17.39 2.65 -9.62
CA LYS A 189 -18.65 2.76 -10.34
C LYS A 189 -19.09 4.21 -10.36
N VAL A 190 -19.70 4.63 -11.47
CA VAL A 190 -20.28 5.96 -11.64
C VAL A 190 -21.79 5.84 -11.84
N LYS A 191 -22.54 6.84 -11.36
CA LYS A 191 -23.99 6.92 -11.54
C LYS A 191 -24.36 8.33 -11.99
N GLY A 192 -24.99 8.42 -13.15
CA GLY A 192 -25.61 9.65 -13.64
C GLY A 192 -27.03 9.84 -13.08
N SER A 193 -27.61 11.02 -13.33
CA SER A 193 -28.96 11.36 -12.87
C SER A 193 -30.07 10.44 -13.40
N LYS A 194 -29.83 9.80 -14.56
CA LYS A 194 -30.78 8.90 -15.24
C LYS A 194 -30.23 7.50 -15.51
N THR A 195 -29.14 7.09 -14.84
CA THR A 195 -28.53 5.77 -15.05
C THR A 195 -28.52 4.94 -13.77
N GLY A 196 -28.29 3.64 -13.92
CA GLY A 196 -27.80 2.79 -12.82
C GLY A 196 -26.31 3.04 -12.51
N TRP A 197 -25.75 2.22 -11.63
CA TRP A 197 -24.31 2.18 -11.39
C TRP A 197 -23.59 1.49 -12.56
N LEU A 198 -22.75 2.24 -13.26
CA LEU A 198 -21.95 1.75 -14.38
C LEU A 198 -20.51 1.51 -13.90
N PRO A 199 -19.91 0.34 -14.15
CA PRO A 199 -18.53 0.08 -13.80
C PRO A 199 -17.58 0.94 -14.64
N MET A 200 -16.50 1.42 -14.02
CA MET A 200 -15.38 2.03 -14.72
C MET A 200 -14.25 1.00 -14.87
N ALA A 201 -13.51 1.09 -15.96
CA ALA A 201 -12.30 0.32 -16.17
C ALA A 201 -11.08 1.10 -15.64
N ARG A 202 -10.11 0.37 -15.07
CA ARG A 202 -8.81 0.95 -14.71
C ARG A 202 -8.00 1.15 -15.98
N ASN A 203 -7.49 2.36 -16.19
CA ASN A 203 -6.63 2.67 -17.32
C ASN A 203 -5.18 2.23 -17.03
N TRP A 204 -4.56 2.88 -16.05
CA TRP A 204 -3.22 2.53 -15.54
C TRP A 204 -3.02 3.12 -14.16
N GLY A 205 -2.31 2.40 -13.29
CA GLY A 205 -2.06 2.86 -11.92
C GLY A 205 -3.38 3.11 -11.17
N GLN A 206 -3.54 4.31 -10.63
CA GLN A 206 -4.72 4.71 -9.86
C GLN A 206 -5.82 5.41 -10.70
N ASN A 207 -5.71 5.37 -12.04
CA ASN A 207 -6.67 5.97 -12.98
C ASN A 207 -7.70 4.98 -13.52
#